data_AF-A0A2G4HPU0-F1
#
_entry.id   AF-A0A2G4HPU0-F1
#
_cell.length_a   1.000
_cell.length_b   1.000
_cell.length_c   1.000
_cell.angle_alpha   90.00
_cell.angle_beta   90.00
_cell.angle_gamma   90.00
#
_symmetry.space_group_name_H-M   'P 1'
#
loop_
_entity.id
_entity.type
_entity.pdbx_description
1 polymer ?
#
loop_
_entity_poly.entity_id
_entity_poly.type
_entity_poly.pdbx_seq_one_letter_code
_entity_poly.pdbx_strand_id
1 'polypeptide(L)' 'MKLSLRYEQISCRLTVEGYPDVSTGQGSQAIGILTGWTLALAGHTELEGKREHLEALLQVVAPYARHL' A
#
# COMPACT_ATOMS: atom_id res chain seq x y z
N MET A 1 -10.51 -7.37 -12.92
CA MET A 1 -9.53 -8.21 -12.17
C MET A 1 -8.99 -7.39 -11.01
N LYS A 2 -9.01 -7.92 -9.79
CA LYS A 2 -8.39 -7.29 -8.62
C LYS A 2 -6.88 -7.51 -8.68
N LEU A 3 -6.11 -6.45 -8.55
CA LEU A 3 -4.65 -6.47 -8.44
C LEU A 3 -4.24 -6.45 -6.97
N SER A 4 -3.19 -7.18 -6.64
CA SER A 4 -2.56 -7.17 -5.32
C SER A 4 -1.06 -7.00 -5.51
N LEU A 5 -0.51 -5.95 -4.90
CA LEU A 5 0.92 -5.67 -4.85
C LEU A 5 1.43 -5.94 -3.44
N ARG A 6 2.53 -6.67 -3.32
CA ARG A 6 3.13 -7.05 -2.05
C ARG A 6 4.56 -6.52 -1.98
N TYR A 7 4.83 -5.77 -0.92
CA TYR A 7 6.15 -5.26 -0.58
C TYR A 7 6.57 -5.91 0.73
N GLU A 8 7.67 -6.66 0.71
CA GLU A 8 8.15 -7.40 1.88
C GLU A 8 9.60 -7.06 2.18
N GLN A 9 9.85 -6.80 3.46
CA GLN A 9 11.16 -6.71 4.08
C GLN A 9 11.22 -7.63 5.30
N ILE A 10 12.41 -7.80 5.87
CA ILE A 10 12.71 -8.80 6.90
C ILE A 10 11.68 -8.81 8.05
N SER A 11 11.24 -7.64 8.52
CA SER A 11 10.32 -7.50 9.67
C SER A 11 8.96 -6.89 9.31
N CYS A 12 8.68 -6.65 8.03
CA CYS A 12 7.49 -5.91 7.61
C CYS A 12 6.97 -6.38 6.25
N ARG A 13 5.66 -6.50 6.11
CA ARG A 13 4.99 -6.73 4.83
C ARG A 13 3.83 -5.77 4.65
N LEU A 14 3.87 -4.98 3.58
CA LEU A 14 2.76 -4.18 3.11
C LEU A 14 2.11 -4.88 1.91
N THR A 15 0.81 -5.14 1.99
CA THR A 15 0.00 -5.61 0.87
C THR A 15 -0.97 -4.51 0.49
N VAL A 16 -1.02 -4.18 -0.80
CA VAL A 16 -1.90 -3.17 -1.36
C VAL A 16 -2.80 -3.83 -2.38
N GLU A 17 -4.10 -3.55 -2.29
CA GLU A 17 -5.10 -4.15 -3.14
C GLU A 17 -5.85 -3.07 -3.91
N GLY A 18 -6.21 -3.38 -5.14
CA GLY A 18 -6.97 -2.45 -5.94
C GLY A 18 -7.33 -2.91 -7.34
N TYR A 19 -7.70 -1.94 -8.16
CA TYR A 19 -8.03 -2.14 -9.57
C TYR A 19 -7.11 -1.31 -10.46
N PRO A 20 -6.81 -1.79 -11.68
CA PRO A 20 -6.14 -0.97 -12.67
C PRO A 20 -7.05 0.20 -13.05
N ASP A 21 -6.48 1.40 -13.11
CA ASP A 21 -7.19 2.53 -13.69
C ASP A 21 -6.98 2.53 -15.20
N VAL A 22 -7.96 1.96 -15.90
CA VAL A 22 -7.96 1.87 -17.36
C VAL A 22 -8.29 3.21 -18.04
N SER A 23 -8.68 4.24 -17.27
CA SER A 23 -9.03 5.56 -17.81
C SER A 23 -7.83 6.46 -18.05
N THR A 24 -6.70 6.21 -17.38
CA THR A 24 -5.49 7.05 -17.43
C THR A 24 -4.39 6.49 -18.33
N GLY A 25 -4.66 5.41 -19.08
CA GLY A 25 -3.65 4.77 -19.93
C GLY A 25 -2.47 4.16 -19.15
N GLN A 26 -2.57 4.04 -17.82
CA GLN A 26 -1.58 3.36 -17.00
C GLN A 26 -1.57 1.86 -17.33
N GLY A 27 -0.37 1.28 -17.42
CA GLY A 27 -0.19 -0.13 -17.77
C GLY A 27 -0.97 -1.07 -16.85
N SER A 28 -1.44 -2.19 -17.39
CA SER A 28 -2.34 -3.16 -16.75
C SER A 28 -1.85 -3.80 -15.43
N GLN A 29 -0.67 -3.42 -14.93
CA GLN A 29 -0.08 -3.90 -13.67
C GLN A 29 0.01 -2.82 -12.58
N ALA A 30 -0.42 -1.58 -12.84
CA ALA A 30 -0.47 -0.54 -11.82
C ALA A 30 -1.82 -0.57 -11.09
N ILE A 31 -1.80 -0.45 -9.76
CA ILE A 31 -3.01 -0.18 -8.98
C ILE A 31 -3.35 1.30 -9.16
N GLY A 32 -4.40 1.59 -9.94
CA GLY A 32 -4.88 2.96 -10.15
C GLY A 32 -6.00 3.35 -9.17
N ILE A 33 -6.73 2.37 -8.63
CA ILE A 33 -7.72 2.58 -7.57
C ILE A 33 -7.39 1.66 -6.40
N LEU A 34 -6.98 2.24 -5.27
CA LEU A 34 -6.65 1.51 -4.04
C LEU A 34 -7.92 1.18 -3.26
N THR A 35 -8.23 -0.10 -3.11
CA THR A 35 -9.42 -0.58 -2.37
C THR A 35 -9.13 -0.91 -0.92
N GLY A 36 -7.90 -1.29 -0.60
CA GLY A 36 -7.51 -1.66 0.74
C GLY A 36 -6.02 -1.94 0.85
N TRP A 37 -5.55 -2.01 2.09
CA TRP A 37 -4.17 -2.38 2.41
C TRP A 37 -4.12 -3.14 3.73
N THR A 38 -3.09 -3.97 3.87
CA THR A 38 -2.72 -4.61 5.13
C THR A 38 -1.22 -4.41 5.39
N LEU A 39 -0.84 -4.19 6.64
CA LEU A 39 0.54 -4.06 7.08
C LEU A 39 0.80 -5.00 8.25
N ALA A 40 1.60 -6.03 7.99
CA ALA A 40 2.14 -6.90 9.01
C ALA A 40 3.47 -6.34 9.51
N LEU A 41 3.56 -6.10 10.81
CA LEU A 41 4.79 -5.74 11.52
C LEU A 41 5.13 -6.89 12.47
N ALA A 42 6.35 -7.39 12.43
CA ALA A 42 6.77 -8.51 13.28
C ALA A 42 6.53 -8.19 14.76
N GLY A 43 5.77 -9.03 15.46
CA GLY A 43 5.44 -8.86 16.88
C GLY A 43 4.28 -7.91 17.18
N HIS A 44 3.57 -7.41 16.16
CA HIS A 44 2.41 -6.54 16.33
C HIS A 44 1.17 -7.11 15.63
N THR A 45 0.00 -6.63 16.04
CA THR A 45 -1.27 -6.89 15.34
C THR A 45 -1.21 -6.30 13.94
N GLU A 46 -1.72 -7.05 12.96
CA GLU A 46 -1.83 -6.57 11.58
C GLU A 46 -2.70 -5.31 11.52
N LEU A 47 -2.22 -4.30 10.79
CA LEU A 47 -2.98 -3.08 10.53
C LEU A 47 -3.66 -3.20 9.18
N GLU A 48 -4.87 -2.68 9.05
CA GLU A 48 -5.60 -2.66 7.79
C GLU A 48 -6.41 -1.37 7.64
N GLY A 49 -6.78 -1.05 6.40
CA GLY A 49 -7.64 0.10 6.18
C GLY A 49 -7.90 0.42 4.73
N LYS A 50 -8.53 1.57 4.53
CA LYS A 50 -8.81 2.17 3.23
C LYS A 50 -7.66 3.08 2.80
N ARG A 51 -7.77 3.62 1.58
CA ARG A 51 -6.80 4.53 0.97
C ARG A 51 -6.46 5.72 1.86
N GLU A 52 -7.48 6.37 2.42
CA GLU A 52 -7.32 7.55 3.27
C GLU A 52 -6.50 7.25 4.55
N HIS A 53 -6.59 6.03 5.09
CA HIS A 53 -5.81 5.65 6.27
C HIS A 53 -4.34 5.42 5.91
N LEU A 54 -4.06 4.82 4.75
CA LEU A 54 -2.69 4.65 4.26
C LEU A 54 -2.06 6.01 3.94
N GLU A 55 -2.80 6.89 3.28
CA GLU A 55 -2.37 8.25 2.96
C GLU A 55 -2.03 9.04 4.24
N ALA A 56 -2.89 8.98 5.26
CA ALA A 56 -2.62 9.60 6.56
C ALA A 56 -1.37 9.02 7.24
N LEU A 57 -1.22 7.69 7.24
CA LEU A 57 -0.03 7.02 7.79
C LEU A 57 1.24 7.51 7.08
N LEU A 58 1.25 7.48 5.75
CA LEU A 58 2.38 7.92 4.93
C LEU A 58 2.69 9.40 5.17
N GLN A 59 1.68 10.26 5.29
CA GLN A 59 1.90 11.67 5.57
C GLN A 59 2.60 11.90 6.92
N VAL A 60 2.31 11.07 7.93
CA VAL A 60 2.98 11.14 9.24
C VAL A 60 4.40 10.57 9.17
N VAL A 61 4.64 9.46 8.48
CA VAL A 61 5.93 8.77 8.51
C VAL A 61 6.93 9.23 7.45
N ALA A 62 6.46 9.76 6.31
CA ALA A 62 7.31 10.19 5.20
C ALA A 62 8.38 11.22 5.60
N PRO A 63 8.13 12.19 6.50
CA PRO A 63 9.19 13.09 6.97
C PRO A 63 10.36 12.40 7.67
N TYR A 64 10.14 11.21 8.24
CA TYR A 64 11.17 10.41 8.90
C TYR A 64 11.88 9.42 7.97
N ALA A 65 11.37 9.26 6.74
CA ALA A 65 12.06 8.50 5.71
C ALA A 65 13.31 9.31 5.32
N ARG A 66 14.44 9.01 5.97
CA ARG A 66 15.74 9.53 5.56
C ARG A 66 15.92 9.15 4.10
N HIS A 67 16.08 10.16 3.24
CA HIS A 67 16.42 9.99 1.83
C HIS A 67 17.53 8.93 1.72
N LEU A 68 17.20 7.80 1.11
CA LEU A 68 18.20 6.88 0.57
C LEU A 68 18.73 7.47 -0.74
#